data_AF-A0A9X0JZK5-F1
#
_entry.id   AF-A0A9X0JZK5-F1
#
_cell.length_a   1.000
_cell.length_b   1.000
_cell.length_c   1.000
_cell.angle_alpha   90.00
_cell.angle_beta   90.00
_cell.angle_gamma   90.00
#
_symmetry.space_group_name_H-M   'P 1'
#
loop_
_entity.id
_entity.type
_entity.pdbx_description
1 polymer ?
#
loop_
_entity_poly.entity_id
_entity_poly.type
_entity_poly.pdbx_seq_one_letter_code
_entity_poly.pdbx_strand_id
1 'polypeptide(L)' 'MKVLLLGDIANRWAVSVERVQELVQIDPLFPGPYIILPSKDALYLEMDITEYEQLHAELTQVYIRGRNLRAFLRGE' A
#
# COMPACT_ATOMS: atom_id res chain seq x y z
N MET A 1 6.42 -7.07 16.71
CA MET A 1 5.48 -7.05 15.57
C MET A 1 5.08 -5.60 15.34
N LYS A 2 5.38 -5.03 14.17
CA LYS A 2 5.08 -3.63 13.84
C LYS A 2 3.87 -3.59 12.91
N VAL A 3 2.96 -2.66 13.20
CA VAL A 3 1.75 -2.41 12.43
C VAL A 3 1.82 -1.01 11.81
N LEU A 4 1.14 -0.84 10.69
CA LEU A 4 1.09 0.39 9.90
C LEU A 4 -0.37 0.82 9.74
N LEU A 5 -0.62 2.12 9.87
CA LEU A 5 -1.84 2.75 9.36
C LEU A 5 -1.72 2.96 7.85
N LEU A 6 -2.87 3.20 7.19
CA LEU A 6 -2.90 3.65 5.79
C LEU A 6 -2.01 4.88 5.55
N GLY A 7 -1.96 5.81 6.51
CA GLY A 7 -1.07 6.98 6.45
C GLY A 7 0.41 6.62 6.45
N ASP A 8 0.81 5.61 7.22
CA ASP A 8 2.20 5.16 7.27
C ASP A 8 2.61 4.52 5.93
N ILE A 9 1.71 3.73 5.34
CA ILE A 9 1.91 3.13 4.02
C ILE A 9 2.00 4.22 2.94
N ALA A 10 1.09 5.20 2.96
CA ALA A 10 1.08 6.32 2.04
C ALA A 10 2.38 7.14 2.12
N ASN A 11 2.83 7.44 3.34
CA ASN A 11 4.11 8.13 3.57
C ASN A 11 5.29 7.30 3.06
N ARG A 12 5.31 5.99 3.34
CA ARG A 12 6.37 5.06 2.88
C ARG A 12 6.47 5.02 1.35
N TRP A 13 5.35 5.07 0.65
CA TRP A 13 5.29 5.05 -0.81
C TRP A 13 5.31 6.44 -1.46
N ALA A 14 5.39 7.51 -0.66
CA ALA A 14 5.30 8.90 -1.11
C ALA A 14 4.07 9.18 -2.00
N VAL A 15 2.91 8.65 -1.59
CA VAL A 15 1.60 8.84 -2.25
C VAL A 15 0.58 9.38 -1.25
N SER A 16 -0.62 9.74 -1.73
CA SER A 16 -1.72 10.14 -0.85
C SER A 16 -2.42 8.91 -0.25
N VAL A 17 -3.09 9.11 0.88
CA VAL A 17 -3.86 8.03 1.54
C VAL A 17 -4.97 7.52 0.64
N GLU A 18 -5.65 8.42 -0.09
CA GLU A 18 -6.70 8.07 -1.06
C GLU A 18 -6.15 7.12 -2.13
N ARG A 19 -4.90 7.30 -2.54
CA ARG A 19 -4.29 6.45 -3.56
C ARG A 19 -4.00 5.05 -3.05
N VAL A 20 -3.63 4.91 -1.78
CA VAL A 20 -3.49 3.60 -1.14
C VAL A 20 -4.87 2.96 -0.96
N GLN A 21 -5.90 3.74 -0.60
CA GLN A 21 -7.27 3.24 -0.49
C GLN A 21 -7.81 2.74 -1.83
N GLU A 22 -7.58 3.46 -2.93
CA GLU A 22 -7.93 2.99 -4.27
C GLU A 22 -7.27 1.65 -4.56
N LEU A 23 -5.97 1.51 -4.26
CA LEU A 23 -5.24 0.27 -4.45
C LEU A 23 -5.84 -0.89 -3.64
N VAL A 24 -6.17 -0.66 -2.37
CA VAL A 24 -6.86 -1.65 -1.50
C VAL A 24 -8.16 -2.16 -2.13
N GLN A 25 -8.87 -1.31 -2.88
CA GLN A 25 -10.14 -1.67 -3.51
C GLN A 25 -9.98 -2.43 -4.83
N ILE A 26 -8.89 -2.19 -5.57
CA ILE A 26 -8.75 -2.70 -6.94
C ILE A 26 -7.73 -3.81 -7.09
N ASP A 27 -6.78 -3.95 -6.16
CA ASP A 27 -5.81 -5.03 -6.18
C ASP A 27 -6.21 -6.13 -5.17
N PRO A 28 -6.67 -7.30 -5.64
CA PRO A 28 -7.06 -8.40 -4.77
C PRO A 28 -5.87 -9.03 -4.02
N LEU A 29 -4.63 -8.75 -4.42
CA LEU A 29 -3.43 -9.20 -3.72
C LEU A 29 -3.00 -8.24 -2.60
N PHE A 30 -3.63 -7.07 -2.50
CA PHE A 30 -3.32 -6.12 -1.44
C PHE A 30 -3.54 -6.76 -0.05
N PRO A 31 -2.61 -6.59 0.91
CA PRO A 31 -2.74 -7.20 2.23
C PRO A 31 -4.04 -6.81 2.94
N GLY A 32 -4.76 -7.81 3.45
CA GLY A 32 -5.91 -7.56 4.30
C GLY A 32 -5.52 -6.82 5.58
N PRO A 33 -6.44 -6.05 6.19
CA PRO A 33 -6.19 -5.44 7.48
C PRO A 33 -5.98 -6.51 8.54
N TYR A 34 -4.92 -6.38 9.33
CA TYR A 34 -4.66 -7.23 10.49
C TYR A 34 -5.71 -7.01 11.58
N ILE A 35 -6.02 -5.74 11.87
CA ILE A 35 -7.05 -5.33 12.82
C ILE A 35 -7.76 -4.10 12.26
N ILE A 36 -9.08 -4.04 12.43
CA ILE A 36 -9.87 -2.82 12.23
C ILE A 36 -10.22 -2.29 13.62
N LEU A 37 -9.80 -1.05 13.91
CA LEU A 37 -10.08 -0.39 15.18
C LEU A 37 -11.55 0.04 15.28
N PRO A 38 -12.08 0.29 16.50
CA PRO A 38 -13.42 0.88 16.67
C PRO A 38 -13.60 2.24 15.99
N SER A 39 -12.51 2.99 15.78
CA SER A 39 -12.47 4.22 14.98
C SER A 39 -12.69 3.99 13.48
N LYS A 40 -12.72 2.71 13.04
CA LYS A 40 -12.73 2.23 11.66
C LYS A 40 -11.40 2.33 10.93
N ASP A 41 -10.33 2.72 11.62
CA ASP A 41 -8.98 2.69 11.03
C ASP A 41 -8.49 1.25 10.89
N ALA A 42 -7.92 0.95 9.73
CA ALA A 42 -7.29 -0.32 9.43
C ALA A 42 -5.80 -0.30 9.81
N LEU A 43 -5.37 -1.31 10.56
CA LEU A 43 -3.97 -1.60 10.86
C LEU A 43 -3.51 -2.78 10.00
N TYR A 44 -2.35 -2.63 9.38
CA TYR A 44 -1.72 -3.63 8.51
C TYR A 44 -0.45 -4.13 9.15
N LEU A 45 -0.11 -5.41 8.99
CA LEU A 45 1.20 -5.91 9.40
C LEU A 45 2.28 -5.36 8.46
N GLU A 46 3.35 -4.81 9.03
CA GLU A 46 4.48 -4.31 8.22
C GLU A 46 5.11 -5.42 7.36
N MET A 47 5.07 -6.66 7.84
CA MET A 47 5.56 -7.83 7.13
C MET A 47 4.77 -8.07 5.84
N ASP A 48 3.45 -8.13 5.92
CA ASP A 48 2.57 -8.37 4.76
C ASP A 48 2.70 -7.24 3.73
N ILE A 49 2.83 -5.99 4.19
CA ILE A 49 3.10 -4.84 3.31
C ILE A 49 4.46 -4.99 2.62
N THR A 50 5.47 -5.48 3.33
CA THR A 50 6.81 -5.70 2.75
C THR A 50 6.82 -6.87 1.76
N GLU A 51 6.06 -7.95 2.02
CA GLU A 51 5.90 -9.06 1.08
C GLU A 51 5.16 -8.60 -0.19
N TYR A 52 4.10 -7.81 -0.02
CA TYR A 52 3.38 -7.20 -1.13
C TYR A 52 4.29 -6.29 -1.99
N GLU A 53 5.13 -5.47 -1.36
CA GLU A 53 6.13 -4.66 -2.06
C GLU A 53 7.14 -5.49 -2.86
N GLN A 54 7.50 -6.70 -2.40
CA GLN A 54 8.40 -7.60 -3.11
C GLN A 54 7.76 -8.21 -4.36
N LEU A 55 6.45 -8.50 -4.29
CA LEU A 55 5.67 -8.94 -5.45
C LEU A 55 5.52 -7.82 -6.49
N HIS A 56 5.49 -6.57 -6.02
CA HIS A 56 5.27 -5.38 -6.84
C HIS A 56 6.46 -4.42 -6.73
N ALA A 57 7.60 -4.85 -7.28
CA ALA A 57 8.84 -4.08 -7.25
C ALA A 57 8.69 -2.67 -7.88
N GLU A 58 7.68 -2.43 -8.72
CA GLU A 58 7.37 -1.07 -9.17
C GLU A 58 6.93 -0.13 -8.04
N LEU A 59 6.25 -0.62 -7.00
CA LEU A 59 5.80 0.18 -5.84
C LEU A 59 6.99 0.76 -5.07
N THR A 60 8.06 -0.02 -4.93
CA THR A 60 9.32 0.43 -4.32
C THR A 60 10.16 1.29 -5.28
N GLN A 61 9.93 1.20 -6.58
CA GLN A 61 10.62 1.98 -7.62
C GLN A 61 9.90 3.26 -8.06
N VAL A 62 8.65 3.51 -7.63
CA VAL A 62 7.91 4.77 -7.93
C VAL A 62 8.76 6.00 -7.58
N TYR A 63 9.64 5.89 -6.59
CA TYR A 63 10.58 6.94 -6.19
C TYR A 63 11.78 7.15 -7.15
N ILE A 64 12.22 6.13 -7.90
CA ILE A 64 13.52 6.17 -8.60
C ILE A 64 13.39 6.67 -10.06
N ARG A 65 12.22 6.53 -10.71
CA ARG A 65 12.09 6.87 -12.15
C ARG A 65 10.77 7.48 -12.60
N GLY A 66 9.91 7.93 -11.68
CA GLY A 66 8.67 8.63 -12.06
C GLY A 66 7.61 7.75 -12.75
N ARG A 67 7.71 6.42 -12.66
CA ARG A 67 6.57 5.54 -12.95
C ARG A 67 5.60 5.65 -11.80
N ASN A 68 4.52 6.39 -12.03
CA ASN A 68 3.51 6.63 -11.01
C ASN A 68 2.77 5.32 -10.67
N LEU A 69 2.23 5.25 -9.45
CA LEU A 69 1.26 4.24 -9.02
C LEU A 69 0.05 4.11 -9.98
N ARG A 70 -0.12 5.04 -10.93
CA ARG A 70 -1.16 5.02 -11.97
C ARG A 70 -0.89 4.03 -13.08
N ALA A 71 0.36 3.85 -13.50
CA ALA A 71 0.74 2.80 -14.44
C ALA A 71 0.52 1.42 -13.81
N PHE A 72 0.94 1.24 -12.55
CA PHE A 72 0.70 0.00 -11.79
C PHE A 72 -0.78 -0.37 -11.74
N LEU A 73 -1.64 0.56 -11.29
CA LEU A 73 -3.09 0.31 -11.23
C LEU A 73 -3.75 0.09 -12.60
N ARG A 74 -3.07 0.40 -13.71
CA ARG A 74 -3.57 0.17 -15.07
C ARG A 74 -3.03 -1.10 -15.71
N GLY A 75 -2.04 -1.76 -15.09
CA GLY A 75 -1.32 -2.88 -15.72
C GLY A 75 -0.55 -2.49 -16.98
N GLU A 76 -0.13 -1.21 -17.08
CA GLU A 76 0.65 -0.63 -18.21
C GLU A 76 2.17 -0.81 -18.04
#